data_AF-A0A094L518-F1
#
_entry.id   AF-A0A094L518-F1
#
_cell.length_a   1.000
_cell.length_b   1.000
_cell.length_c   1.000
_cell.angle_alpha   90.00
_cell.angle_beta   90.00
_cell.angle_gamma   90.00
#
_symmetry.space_group_name_H-M   'P 1'
#
loop_
_entity.id
_entity.type
_entity.pdbx_description
1 polymer ?
#
loop_
_entity_poly.entity_id
_entity_poly.type
_entity_poly.pdbx_seq_one_letter_code
_entity_poly.pdbx_strand_id
1 'polypeptide(L)'
;GLSASSGVTNDVVWEDSLMIGLEGALLGCAYNALSCRSCGLIVGFILYSASSDLAYLRGFFCFFKDNILCYLLKKKMIVEASKVIFPVVTLKEQLRKLKEKLVEVHFRIEMLMKKLEELEQNNNVAESSA
;
A
#
# COMPACT_ATOMS: atom_id res chain seq x y z
N GLY A 1 -21.30 -19.18 11.51
CA GLY A 1 -21.36 -18.01 10.61
C GLY A 1 -20.08 -17.24 10.75
N LEU A 2 -19.30 -17.08 9.69
CA LEU A 2 -18.08 -16.29 9.69
C LEU A 2 -18.42 -14.90 9.13
N SER A 3 -18.39 -13.86 9.98
CA SER A 3 -18.33 -12.47 9.51
C SER A 3 -16.86 -12.08 9.36
N ALA A 4 -16.33 -12.19 8.15
CA ALA A 4 -15.02 -11.62 7.82
C ALA A 4 -15.23 -10.14 7.47
N SER A 5 -15.04 -9.25 8.45
CA SER A 5 -15.02 -7.80 8.20
C SER A 5 -13.59 -7.35 7.92
N SER A 6 -13.22 -7.29 6.65
CA SER A 6 -12.05 -6.55 6.15
C SER A 6 -12.43 -5.19 5.55
N GLY A 7 -13.69 -4.76 5.69
CA GLY A 7 -14.21 -3.51 5.11
C GLY A 7 -13.57 -2.26 5.72
N VAL A 8 -13.38 -1.23 4.87
CA VAL A 8 -12.95 0.12 5.29
C VAL A 8 -13.91 0.69 6.34
N THR A 9 -15.22 0.39 6.19
CA THR A 9 -16.28 0.60 7.18
C THR A 9 -17.34 -0.49 7.03
N ASN A 10 -18.32 -0.54 7.94
CA ASN A 10 -19.50 -1.40 7.78
C ASN A 10 -20.42 -0.97 6.62
N ASP A 11 -20.19 0.17 5.98
CA ASP A 11 -21.09 0.72 4.95
C ASP A 11 -20.78 0.22 3.54
N VAL A 12 -19.66 -0.51 3.37
CA VAL A 12 -19.26 -1.13 2.12
C VAL A 12 -19.21 -2.64 2.31
N VAL A 13 -19.92 -3.36 1.44
CA VAL A 13 -19.93 -4.82 1.43
C VAL A 13 -19.34 -5.31 0.11
N TRP A 14 -18.62 -6.43 0.14
CA TRP A 14 -18.25 -7.13 -1.09
C TRP A 14 -19.35 -8.11 -1.48
N GLU A 15 -19.50 -8.38 -2.76
CA GLU A 15 -20.29 -9.52 -3.23
C GLU A 15 -19.44 -10.80 -3.18
N ASP A 16 -20.03 -11.91 -2.73
CA ASP A 16 -19.36 -13.21 -2.69
C ASP A 16 -19.11 -13.79 -4.09
N SER A 17 -19.89 -13.35 -5.09
CA SER A 17 -19.72 -13.76 -6.49
C SER A 17 -18.48 -13.13 -7.11
N LEU A 18 -17.60 -13.99 -7.61
CA LEU A 18 -16.43 -13.58 -8.38
C LEU A 18 -16.85 -13.20 -9.81
N MET A 19 -16.59 -11.96 -10.19
CA MET A 19 -16.88 -11.37 -11.49
C MET A 19 -15.63 -11.38 -12.38
N ILE A 20 -15.83 -11.43 -13.71
CA ILE A 20 -14.76 -11.33 -14.70
C ILE A 20 -14.92 -10.02 -15.47
N GLY A 21 -13.83 -9.25 -15.58
CA GLY A 21 -13.80 -8.03 -16.38
C GLY A 21 -13.75 -8.38 -17.86
N LEU A 22 -14.81 -8.02 -18.58
CA LEU A 22 -14.94 -8.31 -20.01
C LEU A 22 -14.45 -7.18 -20.90
N GLU A 23 -14.26 -5.97 -20.35
CA GLU A 23 -13.90 -4.77 -21.09
C GLU A 23 -13.11 -3.76 -20.22
N GLY A 24 -12.50 -2.77 -20.87
CA GLY A 24 -11.86 -1.63 -20.22
C GLY A 24 -10.64 -2.00 -19.38
N ALA A 25 -10.38 -1.21 -18.34
CA ALA A 25 -9.20 -1.36 -17.49
C ALA A 25 -9.16 -2.70 -16.73
N LEU A 26 -10.28 -3.39 -16.57
CA LEU A 26 -10.38 -4.66 -15.86
C LEU A 26 -10.42 -5.88 -16.79
N LEU A 27 -10.20 -5.70 -18.10
CA LEU A 27 -10.24 -6.78 -19.08
C LEU A 27 -9.35 -7.96 -18.64
N GLY A 28 -9.94 -9.15 -18.52
CA GLY A 28 -9.27 -10.39 -18.12
C GLY A 28 -8.98 -10.51 -16.61
N CYS A 29 -9.38 -9.53 -15.79
CA CYS A 29 -9.25 -9.60 -14.34
C CYS A 29 -10.43 -10.32 -13.70
N ALA A 30 -10.19 -11.00 -12.58
CA ALA A 30 -11.23 -11.55 -11.71
C ALA A 30 -11.32 -10.71 -10.43
N TYR A 31 -12.53 -10.31 -10.02
CA TYR A 31 -12.74 -9.40 -8.91
C TYR A 31 -14.08 -9.62 -8.20
N ASN A 32 -14.18 -9.16 -6.96
CA ASN A 32 -15.45 -9.04 -6.24
C ASN A 32 -15.93 -7.58 -6.31
N ALA A 33 -17.20 -7.36 -6.61
CA ALA A 33 -17.78 -6.01 -6.62
C ALA A 33 -17.93 -5.49 -5.18
N LEU A 34 -17.74 -4.19 -4.99
CA LEU A 34 -18.01 -3.49 -3.74
C LEU A 34 -19.28 -2.66 -3.91
N SER A 35 -20.25 -2.84 -3.02
CA SER A 35 -21.50 -2.08 -3.01
C SER A 35 -21.71 -1.33 -1.71
N CYS A 36 -22.37 -0.18 -1.80
CA CYS A 36 -22.82 0.55 -0.62
C CYS A 36 -23.97 -0.21 0.02
N ARG A 37 -23.86 -0.52 1.32
CA ARG A 37 -24.91 -1.25 2.06
C ARG A 37 -26.25 -0.52 2.04
N SER A 38 -26.23 0.81 2.08
CA SER A 38 -27.44 1.63 2.25
C SER A 38 -28.23 1.83 0.95
N CYS A 39 -27.54 2.00 -0.18
CA CYS A 39 -28.19 2.28 -1.47
C CYS A 39 -27.98 1.20 -2.54
N GLY A 40 -27.16 0.19 -2.28
CA GLY A 40 -26.87 -0.90 -3.21
C GLY A 40 -25.99 -0.53 -4.40
N LEU A 41 -25.63 0.75 -4.59
CA LEU A 41 -24.80 1.17 -5.71
C LEU A 41 -23.41 0.52 -5.63
N ILE A 42 -22.92 0.05 -6.77
CA ILE A 42 -21.55 -0.45 -6.90
C ILE A 42 -20.61 0.75 -6.79
N VAL A 43 -19.77 0.76 -5.77
CA VAL A 43 -18.81 1.84 -5.48
C VAL A 43 -17.39 1.46 -5.85
N GLY A 44 -17.12 0.19 -6.15
CA GLY A 44 -15.76 -0.29 -6.43
C GLY A 44 -15.63 -1.79 -6.64
N PHE A 45 -14.41 -2.29 -6.44
CA PHE A 45 -14.05 -3.70 -6.57
C PHE A 45 -12.82 -4.08 -5.72
N ILE A 46 -12.62 -5.38 -5.52
CA ILE A 46 -11.36 -5.96 -5.03
C ILE A 46 -10.86 -6.98 -6.03
N LEU A 47 -9.62 -6.82 -6.48
CA LEU A 47 -9.00 -7.74 -7.42
C LEU A 47 -8.58 -9.04 -6.73
N TYR A 48 -9.03 -10.15 -7.30
CA TYR A 48 -8.59 -11.51 -6.98
C TYR A 48 -7.44 -11.94 -7.91
N SER A 49 -7.65 -11.80 -9.21
CA SER A 49 -6.65 -12.09 -10.26
C SER A 49 -6.58 -10.94 -11.25
N ALA A 50 -5.37 -10.61 -11.72
CA ALA A 50 -5.13 -9.50 -12.63
C ALA A 50 -3.86 -9.73 -13.44
N SER A 51 -3.73 -9.01 -14.56
CA SER A 51 -2.47 -8.92 -15.32
C SER A 51 -1.34 -8.29 -14.49
N SER A 52 -0.10 -8.41 -14.95
CA SER A 52 1.08 -7.82 -14.28
C SER A 52 0.90 -6.35 -13.91
N ASP A 53 0.21 -5.60 -14.79
CA ASP A 53 0.06 -4.16 -14.69
C ASP A 53 -0.91 -3.75 -13.57
N LEU A 54 -1.76 -4.67 -13.11
CA LEU A 54 -2.74 -4.45 -12.05
C LEU A 54 -2.56 -5.40 -10.86
N ALA A 55 -1.59 -6.31 -10.93
CA ALA A 55 -1.32 -7.31 -9.90
C ALA A 55 -1.03 -6.69 -8.53
N TYR A 56 -0.52 -5.45 -8.50
CA TYR A 56 -0.25 -4.70 -7.27
C TYR A 56 -1.51 -4.21 -6.56
N LEU A 57 -2.68 -4.21 -7.22
CA LEU A 57 -3.97 -3.83 -6.66
C LEU A 57 -4.74 -5.02 -6.06
N ARG A 58 -4.21 -6.24 -6.14
CA ARG A 58 -4.87 -7.43 -5.56
C ARG A 58 -5.06 -7.29 -4.05
N GLY A 59 -6.25 -7.63 -3.57
CA GLY A 59 -6.62 -7.52 -2.16
C GLY A 59 -6.85 -6.08 -1.66
N PHE A 60 -6.69 -5.06 -2.50
CA PHE A 60 -7.00 -3.67 -2.15
C PHE A 60 -8.44 -3.30 -2.51
N PHE A 61 -9.06 -2.47 -1.67
CA PHE A 61 -10.35 -1.83 -1.98
C PHE A 61 -10.15 -0.72 -3.01
N CYS A 62 -10.63 -0.95 -4.23
CA CYS A 62 -10.51 -0.01 -5.34
C CYS A 62 -11.86 0.67 -5.60
N PHE A 63 -11.97 1.96 -5.35
CA PHE A 63 -13.22 2.71 -5.53
C PHE A 63 -13.29 3.43 -6.88
N PHE A 64 -14.47 3.39 -7.51
CA PHE A 64 -14.76 4.20 -8.70
C PHE A 64 -14.96 5.65 -8.28
N LYS A 65 -14.12 6.54 -8.80
CA LYS A 65 -14.16 7.97 -8.46
C LYS A 65 -15.50 8.63 -8.76
N ASP A 66 -16.21 8.17 -9.79
CA ASP A 66 -17.51 8.71 -10.18
C ASP A 66 -18.63 8.33 -9.19
N ASN A 67 -18.40 7.31 -8.37
CA ASN A 67 -19.42 6.75 -7.46
C ASN A 67 -19.15 7.12 -5.99
N ILE A 68 -18.15 7.95 -5.69
CA ILE A 68 -17.83 8.37 -4.32
C ILE A 68 -17.60 9.88 -4.20
N LEU A 69 -17.89 10.40 -3.01
CA LEU A 69 -17.61 11.79 -2.63
C LEU A 69 -16.44 11.82 -1.64
N CYS A 70 -15.67 12.90 -1.68
CA CYS A 70 -14.56 13.15 -0.77
C CYS A 70 -14.85 14.38 0.08
N TYR A 71 -14.62 14.27 1.39
CA TYR A 71 -14.62 15.42 2.28
C TYR A 71 -13.20 16.00 2.37
N LEU A 72 -13.00 17.18 1.80
CA LEU A 72 -11.73 17.88 1.85
C LEU A 72 -11.61 18.68 3.14
N LEU A 73 -11.01 18.08 4.17
CA LEU A 73 -10.92 18.63 5.52
C LEU A 73 -10.39 20.08 5.57
N LYS A 74 -9.32 20.38 4.81
CA LYS A 74 -8.72 21.72 4.77
C LYS A 74 -9.69 22.81 4.30
N LYS A 75 -10.57 22.47 3.35
CA LYS A 75 -11.57 23.39 2.79
C LYS A 75 -12.96 23.20 3.40
N LYS A 76 -13.13 22.21 4.29
CA LYS A 76 -14.39 21.83 4.93
C LYS A 76 -15.55 21.68 3.93
N MET A 77 -15.27 21.03 2.81
CA MET A 77 -16.25 20.89 1.73
C MET A 77 -16.27 19.46 1.19
N ILE A 78 -17.43 19.07 0.68
CA ILE A 78 -17.61 17.82 -0.06
C ILE A 78 -17.37 18.10 -1.54
N VAL A 79 -16.61 17.23 -2.19
CA VAL A 79 -16.31 17.29 -3.63
C VAL A 79 -16.45 15.90 -4.23
N GLU A 80 -16.86 15.81 -5.50
CA GLU A 80 -16.80 14.56 -6.26
C GLU A 80 -15.36 14.06 -6.33
N ALA A 81 -15.13 12.76 -6.09
CA ALA A 81 -13.78 12.22 -6.12
C ALA A 81 -13.17 12.26 -7.54
N SER A 82 -14.00 12.27 -8.58
CA SER A 82 -13.59 12.48 -9.98
C SER A 82 -12.89 13.83 -10.19
N LYS A 83 -13.28 14.86 -9.42
CA LYS A 83 -12.68 16.20 -9.42
C LYS A 83 -11.46 16.32 -8.49
N VAL A 84 -11.13 15.25 -7.75
CA VAL A 84 -9.97 15.22 -6.85
C VAL A 84 -8.77 14.59 -7.54
N ILE A 85 -7.68 15.36 -7.56
CA ILE A 85 -6.35 14.87 -7.94
C ILE A 85 -5.75 14.21 -6.71
N PHE A 86 -5.80 12.88 -6.68
CA PHE A 86 -5.05 12.11 -5.69
C PHE A 86 -3.59 12.07 -6.13
N PRO A 87 -2.64 12.52 -5.30
CA PRO A 87 -1.24 12.42 -5.64
C PRO A 87 -0.90 10.94 -5.86
N VAL A 88 -0.28 10.63 -6.99
CA VAL A 88 0.25 9.29 -7.24
C VAL A 88 1.44 9.11 -6.31
N VAL A 89 1.19 8.61 -5.11
CA VAL A 89 2.26 8.14 -4.22
C VAL A 89 2.74 6.84 -4.83
N THR A 90 3.67 6.93 -5.79
CA THR A 90 4.18 5.71 -6.42
C THR A 90 4.83 4.85 -5.34
N LEU A 91 4.45 3.58 -5.26
CA LEU A 91 5.14 2.59 -4.43
C LEU A 91 6.65 2.62 -4.72
N LYS A 92 7.03 2.94 -5.96
CA LYS A 92 8.39 3.18 -6.43
C LYS A 92 9.13 4.25 -5.61
N GLU A 93 8.50 5.38 -5.33
CA GLU A 93 9.11 6.46 -4.55
C GLU A 93 9.27 6.08 -3.07
N GLN A 94 8.30 5.38 -2.51
CA GLN A 94 8.41 4.85 -1.14
C GLN A 94 9.49 3.77 -1.04
N LEU A 95 9.57 2.88 -2.04
CA LEU A 95 10.58 1.83 -2.12
C LEU A 95 11.98 2.42 -2.33
N ARG A 96 12.11 3.48 -3.13
CA ARG A 96 13.36 4.24 -3.28
C ARG A 96 13.82 4.81 -1.94
N LYS A 97 12.93 5.50 -1.23
CA LYS A 97 13.23 6.05 0.10
C LYS A 97 13.60 4.96 1.11
N LEU A 98 12.93 3.82 1.07
CA LEU A 98 13.25 2.68 1.93
C LEU A 98 14.64 2.12 1.61
N LYS A 99 14.96 1.94 0.33
CA LYS A 99 16.28 1.49 -0.13
C LYS A 99 17.39 2.45 0.32
N GLU A 100 17.17 3.75 0.18
CA GLU A 100 18.13 4.78 0.62
C GLU A 100 18.41 4.69 2.13
N LYS A 101 17.35 4.57 2.95
CA LYS A 101 17.49 4.38 4.40
C LYS A 101 18.23 3.09 4.75
N LEU A 102 17.95 2.00 4.04
CA LEU A 102 18.60 0.71 4.27
C LEU A 102 20.11 0.80 4.00
N VAL A 103 20.50 1.45 2.90
CA VAL A 103 21.91 1.67 2.54
C VAL A 103 22.60 2.55 3.58
N GLU A 104 21.95 3.63 4.04
CA GLU A 104 22.51 4.50 5.09
C GLU A 104 22.77 3.73 6.38
N VAL A 105 21.81 2.91 6.81
CA VAL A 105 21.94 2.08 8.02
C VAL A 105 23.05 1.05 7.85
N HIS A 106 23.15 0.40 6.69
CA HIS A 106 24.21 -0.57 6.40
C HIS A 106 25.60 0.06 6.52
N PHE A 107 25.81 1.24 5.92
CA PHE A 107 27.09 1.95 5.99
C PHE A 107 27.45 2.35 7.44
N ARG A 108 26.46 2.78 8.23
CA ARG A 108 26.67 3.08 9.66
C ARG A 108 27.09 1.84 10.44
N ILE A 109 26.48 0.69 10.17
CA ILE A 109 26.81 -0.58 10.82
C ILE A 109 28.25 -0.99 10.46
N GLU A 110 28.63 -0.95 9.18
CA GLU A 110 30.00 -1.28 8.76
C GLU A 110 31.04 -0.38 9.44
N MET A 111 30.77 0.93 9.51
CA MET A 111 31.66 1.87 10.18
C MET A 111 31.79 1.58 11.69
N LEU A 112 30.69 1.18 12.35
CA LEU A 112 30.72 0.79 13.75
C LEU A 112 31.47 -0.53 13.97
N MET A 113 31.30 -1.52 13.08
CA MET A 113 32.06 -2.76 13.12
C MET A 113 33.56 -2.50 13.01
N LYS A 114 33.98 -1.69 12.04
CA LYS A 114 35.40 -1.36 11.87
C LYS A 114 35.99 -0.66 13.09
N LYS A 115 35.27 0.28 13.68
CA LYS A 115 35.71 0.94 14.92
C LYS A 115 35.83 -0.03 16.09
N LEU A 116 34.93 -1.01 16.17
CA LEU A 116 34.98 -2.04 17.21
C LEU A 116 36.22 -2.92 17.04
N GLU A 117 36.49 -3.37 15.80
CA GLU A 117 37.70 -4.15 15.47
C GLU A 117 39.00 -3.39 15.79
N GLU A 118 39.07 -2.10 15.46
CA GLU A 118 40.21 -1.24 15.78
C GLU A 118 40.41 -1.10 17.31
N LEU A 119 39.33 -0.98 18.08
CA LEU A 119 39.39 -0.92 19.55
C LEU A 119 39.86 -2.25 20.16
N GLU A 120 39.36 -3.37 19.66
CA GLU A 120 39.80 -4.70 20.10
C GLU A 120 41.29 -4.93 19.82
N GLN A 121 41.77 -4.53 18.65
CA GLN A 121 43.20 -4.61 18.32
C GLN A 121 44.05 -3.73 19.23
N ASN A 122 43.63 -2.49 19.49
CA ASN A 122 44.37 -1.58 20.37
C ASN A 122 44.44 -2.07 21.82
N ASN A 123 43.35 -2.66 22.34
CA ASN A 123 43.33 -3.26 23.67
C ASN A 123 44.26 -4.47 23.78
N ASN A 124 44.26 -5.36 22.79
CA ASN A 124 45.16 -6.53 22.76
C ASN A 124 46.65 -6.13 22.71
N VAL A 125 46.99 -5.04 22.00
CA VAL A 125 48.36 -4.50 21.96
C VAL A 125 48.77 -3.91 23.32
N ALA A 126 47.87 -3.19 23.99
CA ALA A 126 48.13 -2.61 25.31
C ALA A 126 48.31 -3.67 26.42
N GLU A 127 47.58 -4.78 26.36
CA GLU A 127 47.72 -5.89 27.32
C GLU A 127 49.00 -6.73 27.09
N SER A 128 49.51 -6.77 25.85
CA SER A 128 50.76 -7.49 25.51
C SER A 128 52.05 -6.71 25.84
N SER A 129 51.93 -5.43 26.20
CA SER A 129 53.05 -4.52 26.47
C SER A 129 53.15 -4.08 27.94
N ALA A 130 52.31 -4.65 28.81
CA ALA A 130 52.37 -4.57 30.28
C ALA A 130 52.94 -5.87 30.87
#